data_AF-A0A8S3RGS6-F1
#
_entry.id   AF-A0A8S3RGS6-F1
#
_cell.length_a   1.000
_cell.length_b   1.000
_cell.length_c   1.000
_cell.angle_alpha   90.00
_cell.angle_beta   90.00
_cell.angle_gamma   90.00
#
_symmetry.space_group_name_H-M   'P 1'
#
loop_
_entity.id
_entity.type
_entity.pdbx_description
1 polymer ?
#
loop_
_entity_poly.entity_id
_entity_poly.type
_entity_poly.pdbx_seq_one_letter_code
_entity_poly.pdbx_strand_id
1 'polypeptide(L)'
;MPRKEIPVIEVEHVAKRQINEEVRKMMGELFTNLEEELEGFIFYADKLDGFYSMYMLVRMSQHVNNAQDAGSFLSVTFASCLVKIKRNFDKFVQNQIAAIEDYKVQKKSRCGIIGFVHNFGEFANQAESIFKGSDRHTHLDKSYSALVKVVYQQIDRVSTEHGKTPREVVMLENFHHMFSVLSQLKIPCLDGDRKEAKQVYQDNLSVYTTNLLGRPLEKIQVFFEGVESKIASGVKPEEVGYQLAFSKQELRKVIKEYSGKEVKKGLDHVYKKVEKHLCEEENLLQVVWFSMQEEFIKQIKHYEDLINKCYPDSGISLSFSVTDVLQFFSEIAQAH
;
A
#
# COMPACT_ATOMS: atom_id res chain seq x y z
N MET A 1 -37.78 63.43 -17.49
CA MET A 1 -37.05 62.16 -17.26
C MET A 1 -35.96 62.04 -18.31
N PRO A 2 -34.68 61.92 -17.95
CA PRO A 2 -33.63 61.76 -18.96
C PRO A 2 -33.71 60.33 -19.52
N ARG A 3 -33.75 60.21 -20.85
CA ARG A 3 -33.56 58.92 -21.53
C ARG A 3 -32.16 58.43 -21.19
N LYS A 4 -32.05 57.29 -20.51
CA LYS A 4 -30.79 56.54 -20.43
C LYS A 4 -30.43 56.14 -21.86
N GLU A 5 -29.41 56.78 -22.43
CA GLU A 5 -28.75 56.27 -23.62
C GLU A 5 -28.13 54.92 -23.25
N ILE A 6 -28.69 53.85 -23.80
CA ILE A 6 -28.08 52.52 -23.72
C ILE A 6 -26.80 52.61 -24.56
N PRO A 7 -25.60 52.40 -23.99
CA PRO A 7 -24.36 52.52 -24.74
C PRO A 7 -24.39 51.57 -25.95
N VAL A 8 -23.99 52.07 -27.13
CA VAL A 8 -24.02 51.36 -28.44
C VAL A 8 -23.39 49.96 -28.38
N ILE A 9 -22.40 49.78 -27.49
CA ILE A 9 -21.73 48.51 -27.20
C ILE A 9 -22.72 47.46 -26.65
N GLU A 10 -23.65 47.86 -25.78
CA GLU A 10 -24.67 46.99 -25.18
C GLU A 10 -25.68 46.51 -26.25
N VAL A 11 -26.00 47.35 -27.23
CA VAL A 11 -26.92 47.03 -28.34
C VAL A 11 -26.29 46.03 -29.33
N GLU A 12 -25.00 46.21 -29.68
CA GLU A 12 -24.27 45.25 -30.52
C GLU A 12 -24.11 43.88 -29.87
N HIS A 13 -23.89 43.83 -28.55
CA HIS A 13 -23.80 42.57 -27.81
C HIS A 13 -25.13 41.82 -27.77
N VAL A 14 -26.26 42.53 -27.65
CA VAL A 14 -27.60 41.94 -27.68
C VAL A 14 -27.92 41.39 -29.07
N ALA A 15 -27.63 42.14 -30.13
CA ALA A 15 -27.86 41.69 -31.51
C ALA A 15 -27.02 40.44 -31.88
N LYS A 16 -25.74 40.40 -31.48
CA LYS A 16 -24.89 39.21 -31.68
C LYS A 16 -25.40 37.99 -30.93
N ARG A 17 -25.92 38.15 -29.72
CA ARG A 17 -26.54 37.04 -28.95
C ARG A 17 -27.78 36.51 -29.66
N GLN A 18 -28.64 37.39 -30.15
CA GLN A 18 -29.86 37.01 -30.85
C GLN A 18 -29.57 36.25 -32.16
N ILE A 19 -28.58 36.70 -32.93
CA ILE A 19 -28.10 35.98 -34.13
C ILE A 19 -27.56 34.60 -33.76
N ASN A 20 -26.76 34.49 -32.70
CA ASN A 20 -26.23 33.20 -32.24
C ASN A 20 -27.33 32.23 -31.79
N GLU A 21 -28.41 32.73 -31.17
CA GLU A 21 -29.56 31.92 -30.80
C GLU A 21 -30.36 31.43 -32.01
N GLU A 22 -30.56 32.28 -33.03
CA GLU A 22 -31.22 31.90 -34.28
C GLU A 22 -30.40 30.88 -35.06
N VAL A 23 -29.08 31.10 -35.20
CA VAL A 23 -28.15 30.14 -35.81
C VAL A 23 -28.17 28.82 -35.06
N ARG A 24 -28.14 28.85 -33.72
CA ARG A 24 -28.21 27.63 -32.91
C ARG A 24 -29.52 26.88 -33.13
N LYS A 25 -30.65 27.58 -33.21
CA LYS A 25 -31.95 26.96 -33.46
C LYS A 25 -31.98 26.31 -34.85
N MET A 26 -31.52 27.02 -35.88
CA MET A 26 -31.42 26.48 -37.25
C MET A 26 -30.52 25.24 -37.30
N MET A 27 -29.35 25.28 -36.62
CA MET A 27 -28.47 24.12 -36.53
C MET A 27 -29.13 22.95 -35.82
N GLY A 28 -29.91 23.19 -34.76
CA GLY A 28 -30.69 22.13 -34.10
C GLY A 28 -31.74 21.50 -35.01
N GLU A 29 -32.39 22.27 -35.88
CA GLU A 29 -33.35 21.78 -36.87
C GLU A 29 -32.68 21.01 -38.03
N LEU A 30 -31.45 21.38 -38.41
CA LEU A 30 -30.68 20.67 -39.43
C LEU A 30 -30.03 19.37 -38.92
N PHE A 31 -29.65 19.34 -37.63
CA PHE A 31 -28.92 18.24 -37.00
C PHE A 31 -29.71 17.61 -35.84
N THR A 32 -31.00 17.31 -36.08
CA THR A 32 -31.94 16.83 -35.04
C THR A 32 -31.46 15.57 -34.31
N ASN A 33 -30.71 14.71 -34.99
CA ASN A 33 -30.30 13.40 -34.45
C ASN A 33 -28.88 13.41 -33.87
N LEU A 34 -28.13 14.52 -34.01
CA LEU A 34 -26.71 14.54 -33.64
C LEU A 34 -26.49 14.26 -32.15
N GLU A 35 -27.31 14.85 -31.28
CA GLU A 35 -27.19 14.61 -29.83
C GLU A 35 -27.49 13.15 -29.48
N GLU A 36 -28.54 12.55 -30.08
CA GLU A 36 -28.90 11.15 -29.87
C GLU A 36 -27.79 10.18 -30.33
N GLU A 37 -27.22 10.40 -31.50
CA GLU A 37 -26.12 9.58 -32.02
C GLU A 37 -24.85 9.69 -31.17
N LEU A 38 -24.51 10.89 -30.70
CA LEU A 38 -23.37 11.10 -29.80
C LEU A 38 -23.58 10.39 -28.46
N GLU A 39 -24.80 10.43 -27.93
CA GLU A 39 -25.16 9.69 -26.72
C GLU A 39 -25.09 8.18 -26.91
N GLY A 40 -25.60 7.68 -28.04
CA GLY A 40 -25.49 6.27 -28.43
C GLY A 40 -24.04 5.82 -28.48
N PHE A 41 -23.15 6.63 -29.06
CA PHE A 41 -21.71 6.36 -29.10
C PHE A 41 -21.06 6.36 -27.72
N ILE A 42 -21.37 7.34 -26.87
CA ILE A 42 -20.84 7.41 -25.49
C ILE A 42 -21.28 6.19 -24.68
N PHE A 43 -22.55 5.79 -24.82
CA PHE A 43 -23.09 4.60 -24.16
C PHE A 43 -22.42 3.31 -24.65
N TYR A 44 -22.26 3.17 -25.96
CA TYR A 44 -21.59 2.01 -26.55
C TYR A 44 -20.15 1.87 -26.06
N ALA A 45 -19.39 2.97 -26.06
CA ALA A 45 -18.02 2.96 -25.58
C ALA A 45 -17.92 2.60 -24.09
N ASP A 46 -18.75 3.20 -23.23
CA ASP A 46 -18.80 2.87 -21.79
C ASP A 46 -19.10 1.38 -21.53
N LYS A 47 -19.91 0.76 -22.38
CA LYS A 47 -20.23 -0.68 -22.30
C LYS A 47 -19.09 -1.59 -22.72
N LEU A 48 -18.20 -1.14 -23.59
CA LEU A 48 -17.05 -1.93 -24.02
C LEU A 48 -15.97 -1.96 -22.93
N ASP A 49 -15.61 -0.79 -22.42
CA ASP A 49 -14.59 -0.64 -21.38
C ASP A 49 -14.76 0.69 -20.66
N GLY A 50 -14.77 0.66 -19.33
CA GLY A 50 -14.87 1.85 -18.49
C GLY A 50 -13.71 2.84 -18.71
N PHE A 51 -12.54 2.41 -19.18
CA PHE A 51 -11.46 3.32 -19.56
C PHE A 51 -11.83 4.26 -20.71
N TYR A 52 -12.76 3.88 -21.59
CA TYR A 52 -13.21 4.79 -22.64
C TYR A 52 -13.90 6.03 -22.07
N SER A 53 -14.54 5.94 -20.90
CA SER A 53 -15.08 7.12 -20.21
C SER A 53 -13.98 8.12 -19.81
N MET A 54 -12.79 7.63 -19.41
CA MET A 54 -11.62 8.47 -19.10
C MET A 54 -11.04 9.13 -20.35
N TYR A 55 -10.81 8.36 -21.42
CA TYR A 55 -10.32 8.89 -22.69
C TYR A 55 -11.25 9.99 -23.23
N MET A 56 -12.55 9.73 -23.23
CA MET A 56 -13.55 10.70 -23.66
C MET A 56 -13.57 11.92 -22.74
N LEU A 57 -13.42 11.74 -21.42
CA LEU A 57 -13.41 12.85 -20.47
C LEU A 57 -12.25 13.81 -20.76
N VAL A 58 -11.04 13.30 -21.00
CA VAL A 58 -9.87 14.10 -21.33
C VAL A 58 -10.07 14.82 -22.67
N ARG A 59 -10.43 14.08 -23.72
CA ARG A 59 -10.55 14.63 -25.08
C ARG A 59 -11.69 15.62 -25.23
N MET A 60 -12.87 15.30 -24.72
CA MET A 60 -14.03 16.19 -24.81
C MET A 60 -13.84 17.44 -23.94
N SER A 61 -13.16 17.33 -22.80
CA SER A 61 -12.82 18.51 -21.99
C SER A 61 -11.91 19.48 -22.73
N GLN A 62 -10.88 18.98 -23.44
CA GLN A 62 -10.01 19.84 -24.24
C GLN A 62 -10.79 20.53 -25.36
N HIS A 63 -11.69 19.82 -26.04
CA HIS A 63 -12.52 20.40 -27.09
C HIS A 63 -13.47 21.49 -26.57
N VAL A 64 -14.15 21.24 -25.44
CA VAL A 64 -15.06 22.22 -24.84
C VAL A 64 -14.29 23.45 -24.31
N ASN A 65 -13.14 23.25 -23.68
CA ASN A 65 -12.35 24.35 -23.10
C ASN A 65 -11.67 25.23 -24.17
N ASN A 66 -11.33 24.67 -25.33
CA ASN A 66 -10.67 25.39 -26.42
C ASN A 66 -11.66 26.01 -27.42
N ALA A 67 -12.97 25.88 -27.19
CA ALA A 67 -13.99 26.43 -28.09
C ALA A 67 -14.01 27.97 -28.03
N GLN A 68 -13.77 28.61 -29.19
CA GLN A 68 -13.78 30.08 -29.31
C GLN A 68 -15.20 30.68 -29.19
N ASP A 69 -16.24 29.90 -29.54
CA ASP A 69 -17.64 30.29 -29.42
C ASP A 69 -18.39 29.35 -28.47
N ALA A 70 -18.26 29.62 -27.18
CA ALA A 70 -18.88 28.81 -26.11
C ALA A 70 -20.41 28.77 -26.16
N GLY A 71 -21.06 29.69 -26.90
CA GLY A 71 -22.51 29.74 -27.07
C GLY A 71 -23.03 28.99 -28.30
N SER A 72 -22.14 28.51 -29.18
CA SER A 72 -22.52 27.83 -30.42
C SER A 72 -23.28 26.52 -30.17
N PHE A 73 -24.02 26.07 -31.18
CA PHE A 73 -24.73 24.78 -31.16
C PHE A 73 -23.82 23.62 -30.73
N LEU A 74 -22.67 23.46 -31.40
CA LEU A 74 -21.73 22.38 -31.10
C LEU A 74 -21.11 22.49 -29.71
N SER A 75 -20.80 23.70 -29.24
CA SER A 75 -20.28 23.91 -27.88
C SER A 75 -21.28 23.46 -26.81
N VAL A 76 -22.56 23.78 -27.00
CA VAL A 76 -23.64 23.36 -26.10
C VAL A 76 -23.85 21.85 -26.16
N THR A 77 -23.89 21.25 -27.35
CA THR A 77 -24.02 19.80 -27.53
C THR A 77 -22.85 19.05 -26.89
N PHE A 78 -21.60 19.47 -27.13
CA PHE A 78 -20.43 18.84 -26.53
C PHE A 78 -20.36 19.04 -25.01
N ALA A 79 -20.83 20.17 -24.48
CA ALA A 79 -20.97 20.36 -23.04
C ALA A 79 -21.99 19.38 -22.43
N SER A 80 -23.13 19.15 -23.10
CA SER A 80 -24.13 18.13 -22.72
C SER A 80 -23.50 16.72 -22.69
N CYS A 81 -22.79 16.34 -23.76
CA CYS A 81 -22.06 15.07 -23.84
C CYS A 81 -21.00 14.93 -22.73
N LEU A 82 -20.25 15.99 -22.45
CA LEU A 82 -19.19 15.99 -21.43
C LEU A 82 -19.75 15.71 -20.03
N VAL A 83 -20.95 16.22 -19.71
CA VAL A 83 -21.63 15.90 -18.44
C VAL A 83 -21.96 14.41 -18.35
N LYS A 84 -22.43 13.80 -19.45
CA LYS A 84 -22.75 12.36 -19.51
C LYS A 84 -21.49 11.50 -19.36
N ILE A 85 -20.42 11.86 -20.07
CA ILE A 85 -19.11 11.21 -19.96
C ILE A 85 -18.57 11.29 -18.53
N LYS A 86 -18.67 12.45 -17.88
CA LYS A 86 -18.24 12.62 -16.48
C LYS A 86 -19.01 11.70 -15.53
N ARG A 87 -20.33 11.56 -15.72
CA ARG A 87 -21.16 10.61 -14.94
C ARG A 87 -20.74 9.16 -15.16
N ASN A 88 -20.40 8.79 -16.39
CA ASN A 88 -19.89 7.44 -16.71
C ASN A 88 -18.54 7.18 -16.04
N PHE A 89 -17.63 8.15 -16.08
CA PHE A 89 -16.35 8.09 -15.35
C PHE A 89 -16.56 7.87 -13.84
N ASP A 90 -17.44 8.67 -13.22
CA ASP A 90 -17.72 8.55 -11.78
C ASP A 90 -18.32 7.17 -11.45
N LYS A 91 -19.21 6.66 -12.31
CA LYS A 91 -19.78 5.31 -12.17
C LYS A 91 -18.71 4.23 -12.34
N PHE A 92 -17.80 4.37 -13.29
CA PHE A 92 -16.71 3.43 -13.49
C PHE A 92 -15.82 3.32 -12.25
N VAL A 93 -15.40 4.46 -11.68
CA VAL A 93 -14.62 4.50 -10.43
C VAL A 93 -15.40 3.84 -9.28
N GLN A 94 -16.69 4.12 -9.15
CA GLN A 94 -17.52 3.48 -8.11
C GLN A 94 -17.63 1.96 -8.29
N ASN A 95 -17.70 1.48 -9.53
CA ASN A 95 -17.69 0.04 -9.79
C ASN A 95 -16.35 -0.61 -9.41
N GLN A 96 -15.22 0.09 -9.62
CA GLN A 96 -13.90 -0.37 -9.17
C GLN A 96 -13.86 -0.47 -7.64
N ILE A 97 -14.35 0.56 -6.94
CA ILE A 97 -14.44 0.56 -5.47
C ILE A 97 -15.30 -0.61 -4.98
N ALA A 98 -16.52 -0.76 -5.52
CA ALA A 98 -17.42 -1.84 -5.13
C ALA A 98 -16.81 -3.24 -5.37
N ALA A 99 -16.08 -3.43 -6.48
CA ALA A 99 -15.39 -4.69 -6.75
C ALA A 99 -14.30 -5.02 -5.73
N ILE A 100 -13.62 -4.00 -5.18
CA ILE A 100 -12.62 -4.17 -4.11
C ILE A 100 -13.32 -4.50 -2.79
N GLU A 101 -14.41 -3.80 -2.45
CA GLU A 101 -15.20 -4.04 -1.23
C GLU A 101 -15.84 -5.43 -1.21
N ASP A 102 -16.40 -5.88 -2.34
CA ASP A 102 -17.07 -7.17 -2.49
C ASP A 102 -16.09 -8.36 -2.65
N TYR A 103 -14.78 -8.10 -2.57
CA TYR A 103 -13.76 -9.14 -2.71
C TYR A 103 -13.99 -10.28 -1.72
N LYS A 104 -13.94 -11.53 -2.22
CA LYS A 104 -14.14 -12.73 -1.40
C LYS A 104 -12.80 -13.35 -1.05
N VAL A 105 -12.49 -13.39 0.24
CA VAL A 105 -11.25 -13.94 0.78
C VAL A 105 -11.10 -15.42 0.42
N GLN A 106 -10.04 -15.75 -0.30
CA GLN A 106 -9.72 -17.12 -0.70
C GLN A 106 -9.04 -17.87 0.43
N LYS A 107 -9.78 -18.71 1.17
CA LYS A 107 -9.27 -19.41 2.38
C LYS A 107 -8.57 -20.75 2.08
N LYS A 108 -8.53 -21.18 0.82
CA LYS A 108 -8.05 -22.51 0.43
C LYS A 108 -6.55 -22.54 0.16
N SER A 109 -5.98 -21.49 -0.41
CA SER A 109 -4.56 -21.37 -0.75
C SER A 109 -3.81 -20.49 0.25
N ARG A 110 -2.50 -20.31 0.05
CA ARG A 110 -1.77 -19.19 0.65
C ARG A 110 -2.26 -17.89 -0.01
N CYS A 111 -2.20 -16.79 0.73
CA CYS A 111 -2.39 -15.45 0.19
C CYS A 111 -1.01 -14.89 -0.17
N GLY A 112 -0.82 -14.49 -1.42
CA GLY A 112 0.26 -13.61 -1.85
C GLY A 112 -0.30 -12.20 -2.06
N ILE A 113 0.12 -11.56 -3.15
CA ILE A 113 -0.47 -10.29 -3.59
C ILE A 113 -1.94 -10.50 -4.00
N ILE A 114 -2.81 -9.67 -3.46
CA ILE A 114 -4.26 -9.82 -3.64
C ILE A 114 -4.65 -9.28 -5.02
N GLY A 115 -5.57 -9.94 -5.72
CA GLY A 115 -5.96 -9.56 -7.09
C GLY A 115 -6.36 -8.08 -7.24
N PHE A 116 -7.08 -7.50 -6.25
CA PHE A 116 -7.42 -6.09 -6.33
C PHE A 116 -6.23 -5.13 -6.14
N VAL A 117 -5.15 -5.58 -5.51
CA VAL A 117 -3.90 -4.82 -5.36
C VAL A 117 -3.18 -4.75 -6.71
N HIS A 118 -3.10 -5.87 -7.45
CA HIS A 118 -2.61 -5.86 -8.84
C HIS A 118 -3.46 -4.96 -9.74
N ASN A 119 -4.79 -5.15 -9.69
CA ASN A 119 -5.71 -4.40 -10.53
C ASN A 119 -5.61 -2.89 -10.29
N PHE A 120 -5.36 -2.46 -9.04
CA PHE A 120 -5.09 -1.04 -8.75
C PHE A 120 -3.85 -0.53 -9.48
N GLY A 121 -2.75 -1.29 -9.47
CA GLY A 121 -1.53 -0.93 -10.18
C GLY A 121 -1.72 -0.81 -11.69
N GLU A 122 -2.41 -1.76 -12.31
CA GLU A 122 -2.75 -1.72 -13.74
C GLU A 122 -3.64 -0.52 -14.06
N PHE A 123 -4.69 -0.33 -13.25
CA PHE A 123 -5.61 0.79 -13.39
C PHE A 123 -4.90 2.14 -13.33
N ALA A 124 -4.04 2.34 -12.32
CA ALA A 124 -3.34 3.60 -12.12
C ALA A 124 -2.33 3.88 -13.25
N ASN A 125 -1.61 2.87 -13.73
CA ASN A 125 -0.72 3.02 -14.89
C ASN A 125 -1.49 3.47 -16.14
N GLN A 126 -2.63 2.84 -16.43
CA GLN A 126 -3.44 3.19 -17.59
C GLN A 126 -4.08 4.57 -17.43
N ALA A 127 -4.62 4.89 -16.25
CA ALA A 127 -5.20 6.19 -15.96
C ALA A 127 -4.18 7.33 -16.06
N GLU A 128 -2.96 7.18 -15.51
CA GLU A 128 -1.90 8.19 -15.65
C GLU A 128 -1.49 8.39 -17.11
N SER A 129 -1.49 7.32 -17.92
CA SER A 129 -1.21 7.42 -19.36
C SER A 129 -2.29 8.24 -20.09
N ILE A 130 -3.57 8.02 -19.76
CA ILE A 130 -4.72 8.73 -20.34
C ILE A 130 -4.72 10.21 -19.95
N PHE A 131 -4.47 10.51 -18.68
CA PHE A 131 -4.55 11.87 -18.13
C PHE A 131 -3.25 12.67 -18.27
N LYS A 132 -2.22 12.11 -18.92
CA LYS A 132 -0.94 12.78 -19.12
C LYS A 132 -1.12 14.14 -19.81
N GLY A 133 -0.77 15.21 -19.11
CA GLY A 133 -0.91 16.59 -19.59
C GLY A 133 -2.35 17.12 -19.64
N SER A 134 -3.29 16.46 -18.96
CA SER A 134 -4.68 16.89 -18.87
C SER A 134 -4.94 17.79 -17.67
N ASP A 135 -5.67 18.89 -17.87
CA ASP A 135 -6.18 19.75 -16.78
C ASP A 135 -7.26 19.07 -15.92
N ARG A 136 -7.72 17.88 -16.32
CA ARG A 136 -8.73 17.10 -15.58
C ARG A 136 -8.15 16.13 -14.55
N HIS A 137 -6.82 16.12 -14.38
CA HIS A 137 -6.12 15.23 -13.44
C HIS A 137 -6.66 15.36 -11.99
N THR A 138 -7.10 16.55 -11.59
CA THR A 138 -7.76 16.78 -10.28
C THR A 138 -9.01 15.92 -10.00
N HIS A 139 -9.74 15.46 -11.02
CA HIS A 139 -10.85 14.51 -10.84
C HIS A 139 -10.35 13.09 -10.60
N LEU A 140 -9.22 12.75 -11.21
CA LEU A 140 -8.54 11.47 -11.02
C LEU A 140 -7.91 11.41 -9.62
N ASP A 141 -7.32 12.50 -9.12
CA ASP A 141 -6.78 12.59 -7.75
C ASP A 141 -7.80 12.18 -6.68
N LYS A 142 -9.03 12.73 -6.76
CA LYS A 142 -10.12 12.38 -5.84
C LYS A 142 -10.49 10.90 -5.91
N SER A 143 -10.45 10.34 -7.12
CA SER A 143 -10.76 8.93 -7.36
C SER A 143 -9.68 8.03 -6.77
N TYR A 144 -8.41 8.41 -6.91
CA TYR A 144 -7.30 7.70 -6.31
C TYR A 144 -7.36 7.66 -4.79
N SER A 145 -7.59 8.80 -4.13
CA SER A 145 -7.71 8.83 -2.66
C SER A 145 -8.82 7.90 -2.17
N ALA A 146 -9.93 7.80 -2.89
CA ALA A 146 -11.02 6.87 -2.54
C ALA A 146 -10.61 5.40 -2.78
N LEU A 147 -9.98 5.09 -3.92
CA LEU A 147 -9.54 3.75 -4.27
C LEU A 147 -8.47 3.22 -3.30
N VAL A 148 -7.41 3.99 -3.04
CA VAL A 148 -6.31 3.57 -2.16
C VAL A 148 -6.81 3.32 -0.75
N LYS A 149 -7.69 4.19 -0.24
CA LYS A 149 -8.32 3.99 1.07
C LYS A 149 -9.04 2.64 1.16
N VAL A 150 -9.85 2.30 0.15
CA VAL A 150 -10.59 1.04 0.12
C VAL A 150 -9.63 -0.15 -0.05
N VAL A 151 -8.60 -0.04 -0.88
CA VAL A 151 -7.54 -1.06 -1.03
C VAL A 151 -6.91 -1.36 0.33
N TYR A 152 -6.47 -0.35 1.08
CA TYR A 152 -5.81 -0.55 2.39
C TYR A 152 -6.75 -1.19 3.41
N GLN A 153 -8.02 -0.73 3.47
CA GLN A 153 -9.03 -1.34 4.35
C GLN A 153 -9.27 -2.80 4.01
N GLN A 154 -9.31 -3.14 2.71
CA GLN A 154 -9.54 -4.52 2.28
C GLN A 154 -8.31 -5.41 2.46
N ILE A 155 -7.09 -4.89 2.35
CA ILE A 155 -5.87 -5.63 2.73
C ILE A 155 -5.94 -6.01 4.22
N ASP A 156 -6.26 -5.07 5.11
CA ASP A 156 -6.34 -5.33 6.55
C ASP A 156 -7.44 -6.37 6.87
N ARG A 157 -8.61 -6.27 6.23
CA ARG A 157 -9.66 -7.29 6.34
C ARG A 157 -9.18 -8.68 5.89
N VAL A 158 -8.57 -8.78 4.72
CA VAL A 158 -8.04 -10.05 4.18
C VAL A 158 -6.99 -10.63 5.12
N SER A 159 -6.10 -9.80 5.66
CA SER A 159 -5.05 -10.21 6.61
C SER A 159 -5.63 -10.87 7.87
N THR A 160 -6.81 -10.44 8.30
CA THR A 160 -7.51 -10.97 9.48
C THR A 160 -8.33 -12.22 9.15
N GLU A 161 -8.95 -12.29 7.96
CA GLU A 161 -9.89 -13.36 7.59
C GLU A 161 -9.26 -14.59 6.93
N HIS A 162 -8.03 -14.49 6.38
CA HIS A 162 -7.45 -15.52 5.51
C HIS A 162 -7.10 -16.84 6.23
N GLY A 163 -6.68 -16.79 7.49
CA GLY A 163 -6.51 -17.93 8.39
C GLY A 163 -5.34 -18.90 8.12
N LYS A 164 -4.77 -18.95 6.90
CA LYS A 164 -3.61 -19.82 6.57
C LYS A 164 -2.27 -19.10 6.49
N THR A 165 -2.26 -17.91 5.89
CA THR A 165 -1.09 -17.03 5.83
C THR A 165 -1.12 -16.13 7.06
N PRO A 166 0.00 -15.96 7.78
CA PRO A 166 0.07 -15.03 8.92
C PRO A 166 -0.39 -13.63 8.54
N ARG A 167 -1.08 -12.94 9.45
CA ARG A 167 -1.58 -11.58 9.24
C ARG A 167 -0.46 -10.65 8.78
N GLU A 168 0.68 -10.71 9.47
CA GLU A 168 1.84 -9.86 9.22
C GLU A 168 2.40 -10.09 7.82
N VAL A 169 2.35 -11.32 7.29
CA VAL A 169 2.82 -11.64 5.94
C VAL A 169 1.88 -11.04 4.89
N VAL A 170 0.56 -11.18 5.06
CA VAL A 170 -0.41 -10.57 4.14
C VAL A 170 -0.23 -9.05 4.09
N MET A 171 -0.09 -8.42 5.26
CA MET A 171 0.16 -6.98 5.36
C MET A 171 1.51 -6.61 4.73
N LEU A 172 2.59 -7.32 5.07
CA LEU A 172 3.93 -7.07 4.56
C LEU A 172 4.00 -7.09 3.04
N GLU A 173 3.50 -8.16 2.40
CA GLU A 173 3.64 -8.33 0.95
C GLU A 173 2.78 -7.32 0.19
N ASN A 174 1.53 -7.14 0.60
CA ASN A 174 0.60 -6.26 -0.12
C ASN A 174 0.94 -4.78 0.08
N PHE A 175 1.40 -4.37 1.27
CA PHE A 175 1.85 -2.98 1.47
C PHE A 175 3.22 -2.72 0.84
N HIS A 176 4.10 -3.72 0.74
CA HIS A 176 5.33 -3.60 -0.07
C HIS A 176 4.99 -3.35 -1.55
N HIS A 177 4.08 -4.15 -2.11
CA HIS A 177 3.64 -3.99 -3.50
C HIS A 177 3.00 -2.61 -3.73
N MET A 178 2.09 -2.19 -2.85
CA MET A 178 1.50 -0.85 -2.92
C MET A 178 2.57 0.26 -2.84
N PHE A 179 3.54 0.14 -1.94
CA PHE A 179 4.66 1.08 -1.87
C PHE A 179 5.47 1.13 -3.17
N SER A 180 5.75 -0.03 -3.79
CA SER A 180 6.47 -0.14 -5.06
C SER A 180 5.70 0.56 -6.19
N VAL A 181 4.42 0.23 -6.38
CA VAL A 181 3.52 0.83 -7.38
C VAL A 181 3.47 2.35 -7.23
N LEU A 182 3.19 2.84 -6.02
CA LEU A 182 3.10 4.28 -5.76
C LEU A 182 4.45 5.01 -5.93
N SER A 183 5.56 4.33 -5.65
CA SER A 183 6.91 4.87 -5.87
C SER A 183 7.28 4.98 -7.35
N GLN A 184 6.79 4.07 -8.18
CA GLN A 184 6.98 4.10 -9.63
C GLN A 184 6.14 5.20 -10.28
N LEU A 185 4.85 5.28 -9.92
CA LEU A 185 3.90 6.23 -10.50
C LEU A 185 4.14 7.69 -10.07
N LYS A 186 4.61 7.91 -8.84
CA LYS A 186 4.91 9.25 -8.28
C LYS A 186 3.74 10.24 -8.38
N ILE A 187 2.52 9.76 -8.11
CA ILE A 187 1.30 10.57 -8.11
C ILE A 187 1.31 11.48 -6.87
N PRO A 188 1.35 12.82 -7.01
CA PRO A 188 1.53 13.73 -5.87
C PRO A 188 0.43 13.64 -4.81
N CYS A 189 -0.83 13.43 -5.22
CA CYS A 189 -1.94 13.34 -4.27
C CYS A 189 -1.88 12.08 -3.37
N LEU A 190 -1.06 11.09 -3.75
CA LEU A 190 -0.86 9.82 -3.02
C LEU A 190 0.48 9.76 -2.26
N ASP A 191 1.22 10.86 -2.15
CA ASP A 191 2.49 10.89 -1.42
C ASP A 191 2.34 10.51 0.06
N GLY A 192 1.18 10.83 0.66
CA GLY A 192 0.82 10.42 2.01
C GLY A 192 0.61 8.91 2.09
N ASP A 193 -0.22 8.37 1.22
CA ASP A 193 -0.52 6.93 1.16
C ASP A 193 0.73 6.09 0.85
N ARG A 194 1.65 6.60 0.03
CA ARG A 194 2.95 5.94 -0.23
C ARG A 194 3.79 5.83 1.04
N LYS A 195 3.85 6.89 1.85
CA LYS A 195 4.58 6.89 3.13
C LYS A 195 3.92 5.94 4.13
N GLU A 196 2.59 5.94 4.18
CA GLU A 196 1.81 5.01 5.00
C GLU A 196 2.09 3.56 4.59
N ALA A 197 2.06 3.23 3.29
CA ALA A 197 2.37 1.88 2.83
C ALA A 197 3.77 1.43 3.24
N LYS A 198 4.77 2.30 3.09
CA LYS A 198 6.13 2.00 3.54
C LYS A 198 6.17 1.72 5.03
N GLN A 199 5.51 2.54 5.84
CA GLN A 199 5.48 2.40 7.29
C GLN A 199 4.80 1.09 7.70
N VAL A 200 3.61 0.81 7.17
CA VAL A 200 2.86 -0.43 7.46
C VAL A 200 3.66 -1.67 7.04
N TYR A 201 4.30 -1.63 5.88
CA TYR A 201 5.22 -2.68 5.43
C TYR A 201 6.35 -2.91 6.45
N GLN A 202 7.06 -1.85 6.86
CA GLN A 202 8.18 -1.92 7.79
C GLN A 202 7.76 -2.40 9.19
N ASP A 203 6.61 -1.95 9.68
CA ASP A 203 6.07 -2.35 10.98
C ASP A 203 5.71 -3.84 10.98
N ASN A 204 5.02 -4.32 9.94
CA ASN A 204 4.67 -5.74 9.84
C ASN A 204 5.90 -6.63 9.60
N LEU A 205 6.92 -6.14 8.89
CA LEU A 205 8.23 -6.82 8.79
C LEU A 205 8.87 -7.00 10.17
N SER A 206 8.92 -5.92 10.95
CA SER A 206 9.48 -5.94 12.31
C SER A 206 8.73 -6.91 13.23
N VAL A 207 7.39 -6.84 13.24
CA VAL A 207 6.53 -7.73 14.04
C VAL A 207 6.69 -9.19 13.61
N TYR A 208 6.66 -9.46 12.30
CA TYR A 208 6.83 -10.82 11.77
C TYR A 208 8.17 -11.43 12.13
N THR A 209 9.25 -10.67 11.94
CA THR A 209 10.62 -11.04 12.29
C THR A 209 10.73 -11.35 13.78
N THR A 210 10.26 -10.46 14.64
CA THR A 210 10.32 -10.62 16.10
C THR A 210 9.55 -11.86 16.57
N ASN A 211 8.34 -12.06 16.05
CA ASN A 211 7.48 -13.20 16.44
C ASN A 211 8.07 -14.56 16.02
N LEU A 212 8.80 -14.62 14.91
CA LEU A 212 9.45 -15.86 14.46
C LEU A 212 10.78 -16.11 15.18
N LEU A 213 11.52 -15.06 15.52
CA LEU A 213 12.81 -15.15 16.21
C LEU A 213 12.72 -15.28 17.73
N GLY A 214 11.56 -15.06 18.36
CA GLY A 214 11.38 -15.37 19.79
C GLY A 214 11.46 -16.87 20.11
N ARG A 215 11.32 -17.74 19.10
CA ARG A 215 11.28 -19.20 19.30
C ARG A 215 12.67 -19.87 19.40
N PRO A 216 13.67 -19.54 18.56
CA PRO A 216 14.97 -20.21 18.59
C PRO A 216 15.74 -20.12 19.92
N LEU A 217 15.45 -19.14 20.77
CA LEU A 217 16.12 -18.93 22.07
C LEU A 217 15.14 -18.82 23.25
N GLU A 218 13.94 -19.41 23.13
CA GLU A 218 12.81 -19.19 24.05
C GLU A 218 13.19 -19.25 25.55
N LYS A 219 13.94 -20.26 26.01
CA LYS A 219 14.31 -20.35 27.44
C LYS A 219 15.34 -19.31 27.87
N ILE A 220 16.24 -18.90 26.98
CA ILE A 220 17.17 -17.78 27.24
C ILE A 220 16.37 -16.49 27.35
N GLN A 221 15.40 -16.27 26.45
CA GLN A 221 14.52 -15.11 26.50
C GLN A 221 13.75 -15.07 27.83
N VAL A 222 13.05 -16.15 28.21
CA VAL A 222 12.29 -16.22 29.47
C VAL A 222 13.18 -15.99 30.69
N PHE A 223 14.40 -16.51 30.68
CA PHE A 223 15.36 -16.27 31.77
C PHE A 223 15.70 -14.77 31.89
N PHE A 224 16.04 -14.10 30.78
CA PHE A 224 16.42 -12.69 30.79
C PHE A 224 15.25 -11.73 31.00
N GLU A 225 14.04 -12.04 30.53
CA GLU A 225 12.83 -11.31 30.90
C GLU A 225 12.61 -11.34 32.42
N GLY A 226 12.87 -12.49 33.05
CA GLY A 226 12.82 -12.64 34.50
C GLY A 226 13.91 -11.82 35.22
N VAL A 227 15.13 -11.78 34.68
CA VAL A 227 16.23 -10.93 35.18
C VAL A 227 15.84 -9.45 35.11
N GLU A 228 15.35 -8.99 33.97
CA GLU A 228 14.90 -7.61 33.77
C GLU A 228 13.74 -7.24 34.70
N SER A 229 12.78 -8.15 34.91
CA SER A 229 11.70 -7.97 35.87
C SER A 229 12.21 -7.77 37.31
N LYS A 230 13.26 -8.49 37.71
CA LYS A 230 13.89 -8.31 39.03
C LYS A 230 14.58 -6.96 39.15
N ILE A 231 15.29 -6.54 38.11
CA ILE A 231 15.93 -5.22 38.06
C ILE A 231 14.87 -4.11 38.15
N ALA A 232 13.79 -4.23 37.38
CA ALA A 232 12.67 -3.29 37.41
C ALA A 232 11.96 -3.24 38.78
N SER A 233 12.01 -4.34 39.54
CA SER A 233 11.50 -4.42 40.92
C SER A 233 12.45 -3.82 41.97
N GLY A 234 13.58 -3.24 41.55
CA GLY A 234 14.54 -2.55 42.42
C GLY A 234 15.72 -3.40 42.89
N VAL A 235 15.88 -4.64 42.41
CA VAL A 235 17.07 -5.45 42.67
C VAL A 235 18.25 -4.86 41.88
N LYS A 236 19.38 -4.63 42.54
CA LYS A 236 20.57 -4.15 41.83
C LYS A 236 21.06 -5.21 40.83
N PRO A 237 21.51 -4.83 39.62
CA PRO A 237 21.97 -5.80 38.62
C PRO A 237 22.96 -6.83 39.18
N GLU A 238 23.94 -6.39 39.97
CA GLU A 238 24.99 -7.23 40.54
C GLU A 238 24.46 -8.23 41.59
N GLU A 239 23.27 -7.97 42.14
CA GLU A 239 22.62 -8.81 43.15
C GLU A 239 21.66 -9.85 42.56
N VAL A 240 21.31 -9.73 41.27
CA VAL A 240 20.38 -10.66 40.60
C VAL A 240 20.90 -12.09 40.67
N GLY A 241 22.21 -12.28 40.52
CA GLY A 241 22.85 -13.59 40.57
C GLY A 241 22.75 -14.33 41.92
N TYR A 242 22.31 -13.65 42.99
CA TYR A 242 22.02 -14.27 44.29
C TYR A 242 20.58 -14.82 44.39
N GLN A 243 19.69 -14.44 43.46
CA GLN A 243 18.34 -14.98 43.41
C GLN A 243 18.38 -16.42 42.88
N LEU A 244 17.80 -17.37 43.62
CA LEU A 244 17.90 -18.81 43.30
C LEU A 244 17.48 -19.13 41.86
N ALA A 245 16.38 -18.54 41.39
CA ALA A 245 15.84 -18.72 40.04
C ALA A 245 16.70 -18.11 38.92
N PHE A 246 17.56 -17.15 39.25
CA PHE A 246 18.42 -16.42 38.32
C PHE A 246 19.89 -16.56 38.68
N SER A 247 20.27 -17.65 39.35
CA SER A 247 21.64 -17.87 39.82
C SER A 247 22.61 -18.10 38.66
N LYS A 248 23.92 -17.92 38.91
CA LYS A 248 24.99 -18.26 37.95
C LYS A 248 24.87 -19.71 37.43
N GLN A 249 24.41 -20.62 38.28
CA GLN A 249 24.23 -22.03 37.91
C GLN A 249 23.05 -22.22 36.95
N GLU A 250 21.91 -21.60 37.23
CA GLU A 250 20.75 -21.68 36.32
C GLU A 250 21.04 -20.98 34.98
N LEU A 251 21.74 -19.84 34.98
CA LEU A 251 22.17 -19.20 33.73
C LEU A 251 23.03 -20.14 32.87
N ARG A 252 24.06 -20.80 33.44
CA ARG A 252 24.90 -21.76 32.71
C ARG A 252 24.09 -22.93 32.16
N LYS A 253 23.09 -23.41 32.92
CA LYS A 253 22.22 -24.50 32.50
C LYS A 253 21.38 -24.11 31.29
N VAL A 254 20.74 -22.94 31.32
CA VAL A 254 19.93 -22.42 30.20
C VAL A 254 20.80 -22.20 28.95
N ILE A 255 21.98 -21.58 29.08
CA ILE A 255 22.89 -21.35 27.94
C ILE A 255 23.34 -22.68 27.30
N LYS A 256 23.61 -23.71 28.11
CA LYS A 256 24.10 -25.01 27.61
C LYS A 256 23.09 -25.71 26.69
N GLU A 257 21.80 -25.41 26.81
CA GLU A 257 20.77 -25.97 25.93
C GLU A 257 20.86 -25.42 24.50
N TYR A 258 21.43 -24.23 24.31
CA TYR A 258 21.54 -23.55 23.02
C TYR A 258 22.99 -23.50 22.55
N SER A 259 23.52 -24.66 22.17
CA SER A 259 24.79 -24.73 21.44
C SER A 259 24.67 -24.03 20.07
N GLY A 260 25.76 -23.51 19.52
CA GLY A 260 25.74 -22.90 18.17
C GLY A 260 25.14 -23.82 17.09
N LYS A 261 25.34 -25.14 17.20
CA LYS A 261 24.72 -26.13 16.30
C LYS A 261 23.20 -26.17 16.43
N GLU A 262 22.67 -26.12 17.64
CA GLU A 262 21.23 -26.15 17.89
C GLU A 262 20.57 -24.83 17.46
N VAL A 263 21.24 -23.70 17.70
CA VAL A 263 20.79 -22.38 17.21
C VAL A 263 20.74 -22.36 15.69
N LYS A 264 21.81 -22.78 15.01
CA LYS A 264 21.83 -22.88 13.54
C LYS A 264 20.70 -23.76 13.01
N LYS A 265 20.45 -24.91 13.65
CA LYS A 265 19.34 -25.79 13.29
C LYS A 265 17.98 -25.09 13.49
N GLY A 266 17.78 -24.37 14.58
CA GLY A 266 16.57 -23.56 14.81
C GLY A 266 16.37 -22.50 13.72
N LEU A 267 17.42 -21.79 13.34
CA LEU A 267 17.41 -20.78 12.28
C LEU A 267 17.08 -21.40 10.91
N ASP A 268 17.60 -22.58 10.56
CA ASP A 268 17.24 -23.28 9.31
C ASP A 268 15.74 -23.64 9.26
N HIS A 269 15.13 -24.02 10.39
CA HIS A 269 13.68 -24.25 10.46
C HIS A 269 12.89 -22.95 10.30
N VAL A 270 13.38 -21.85 10.86
CA VAL A 270 12.77 -20.53 10.67
C VAL A 270 12.84 -20.12 9.20
N TYR A 271 14.00 -20.26 8.55
CA TYR A 271 14.17 -19.97 7.12
C TYR A 271 13.12 -20.70 6.26
N LYS A 272 13.04 -22.03 6.38
CA LYS A 272 12.05 -22.86 5.67
C LYS A 272 10.60 -22.46 5.97
N LYS A 273 10.33 -21.92 7.16
CA LYS A 273 8.99 -21.45 7.53
C LYS A 273 8.68 -20.12 6.84
N VAL A 274 9.65 -19.20 6.79
CA VAL A 274 9.52 -17.93 6.08
C VAL A 274 9.31 -18.18 4.59
N GLU A 275 10.13 -19.01 3.98
CA GLU A 275 10.01 -19.42 2.57
C GLU A 275 8.61 -19.99 2.26
N LYS A 276 8.06 -20.81 3.16
CA LYS A 276 6.69 -21.35 3.01
C LYS A 276 5.58 -20.33 3.20
N HIS A 277 5.81 -19.24 3.92
CA HIS A 277 4.79 -18.23 4.13
C HIS A 277 4.73 -17.19 3.01
N LEU A 278 5.89 -16.79 2.50
CA LEU A 278 6.01 -15.76 1.47
C LEU A 278 5.63 -16.30 0.08
N CYS A 279 5.19 -15.39 -0.79
CA CYS A 279 5.08 -15.60 -2.22
C CYS A 279 6.38 -15.20 -2.93
N GLU A 280 6.59 -15.74 -4.13
CA GLU A 280 7.83 -15.54 -4.90
C GLU A 280 7.88 -14.20 -5.64
N GLU A 281 6.71 -13.60 -5.91
CA GLU A 281 6.58 -12.45 -6.81
C GLU A 281 7.40 -11.22 -6.40
N GLU A 282 7.39 -10.88 -5.11
CA GLU A 282 8.08 -9.69 -4.60
C GLU A 282 9.53 -9.97 -4.16
N ASN A 283 10.00 -11.22 -4.22
CA ASN A 283 11.35 -11.62 -3.80
C ASN A 283 11.73 -11.17 -2.37
N LEU A 284 10.75 -11.11 -1.45
CA LEU A 284 10.94 -10.56 -0.10
C LEU A 284 11.68 -11.48 0.87
N LEU A 285 11.95 -12.73 0.50
CA LEU A 285 12.63 -13.70 1.36
C LEU A 285 13.98 -13.17 1.86
N GLN A 286 14.80 -12.61 0.98
CA GLN A 286 16.11 -12.06 1.36
C GLN A 286 15.98 -10.85 2.29
N VAL A 287 14.97 -10.01 2.06
CA VAL A 287 14.72 -8.82 2.88
C VAL A 287 14.28 -9.22 4.30
N VAL A 288 13.37 -10.19 4.40
CA VAL A 288 12.96 -10.75 5.69
C VAL A 288 14.13 -11.43 6.38
N TRP A 289 14.93 -12.21 5.64
CA TRP A 289 16.09 -12.91 6.21
C TRP A 289 17.16 -11.96 6.75
N PHE A 290 17.42 -10.87 6.03
CA PHE A 290 18.31 -9.81 6.49
C PHE A 290 17.77 -9.11 7.75
N SER A 291 16.49 -8.75 7.76
CA SER A 291 15.84 -8.18 8.94
C SER A 291 15.92 -9.13 10.15
N MET A 292 15.75 -10.43 9.93
CA MET A 292 15.92 -11.44 10.95
C MET A 292 17.35 -11.51 11.50
N GLN A 293 18.35 -11.41 10.62
CA GLN A 293 19.74 -11.38 11.04
C GLN A 293 20.01 -10.19 11.98
N GLU A 294 19.56 -8.99 11.60
CA GLU A 294 19.76 -7.78 12.41
C GLU A 294 19.09 -7.88 13.79
N GLU A 295 17.83 -8.34 13.83
CA GLU A 295 17.09 -8.48 15.08
C GLU A 295 17.69 -9.57 15.97
N PHE A 296 18.13 -10.69 15.40
CA PHE A 296 18.77 -11.76 16.17
C PHE A 296 20.11 -11.28 16.75
N ILE A 297 20.94 -10.58 15.97
CA ILE A 297 22.19 -10.00 16.47
C ILE A 297 21.92 -9.00 17.61
N LYS A 298 20.88 -8.19 17.50
CA LYS A 298 20.47 -7.25 18.56
C LYS A 298 20.08 -8.00 19.84
N GLN A 299 19.32 -9.09 19.74
CA GLN A 299 18.97 -9.94 20.89
C GLN A 299 20.22 -10.55 21.56
N ILE A 300 21.16 -11.07 20.77
CA ILE A 300 22.42 -11.63 21.30
C ILE A 300 23.22 -10.58 22.06
N LYS A 301 23.40 -9.39 21.48
CA LYS A 301 24.10 -8.28 22.15
C LYS A 301 23.41 -7.86 23.44
N HIS A 302 22.08 -7.81 23.43
CA HIS A 302 21.28 -7.49 24.62
C HIS A 302 21.51 -8.51 25.75
N TYR A 303 21.52 -9.82 25.43
CA TYR A 303 21.81 -10.86 26.41
C TYR A 303 23.24 -10.79 26.92
N GLU A 304 24.24 -10.55 26.06
CA GLU A 304 25.62 -10.35 26.48
C GLU A 304 25.76 -9.15 27.43
N ASP A 305 25.08 -8.04 27.15
CA ASP A 305 25.04 -6.87 28.03
C ASP A 305 24.42 -7.18 29.39
N LEU A 306 23.31 -7.93 29.44
CA LEU A 306 22.69 -8.37 30.69
C LEU A 306 23.60 -9.33 31.47
N ILE A 307 24.31 -10.23 30.80
CA ILE A 307 25.29 -11.14 31.43
C ILE A 307 26.39 -10.32 32.09
N ASN A 308 26.98 -9.37 31.36
CA ASN A 308 28.07 -8.53 31.85
C ASN A 308 27.65 -7.67 33.05
N LYS A 309 26.41 -7.14 33.03
CA LYS A 309 25.87 -6.30 34.12
C LYS A 309 25.49 -7.12 35.35
N CYS A 310 24.82 -8.25 35.17
CA CYS A 310 24.19 -8.98 36.27
C CYS A 310 25.06 -10.10 36.85
N TYR A 311 26.07 -10.55 36.10
CA TYR A 311 26.95 -11.64 36.48
C TYR A 311 28.43 -11.27 36.26
N PRO A 312 28.91 -10.15 36.85
CA PRO A 312 30.30 -9.74 36.71
C PRO A 312 31.26 -10.83 37.23
N ASP A 313 32.44 -10.89 36.62
CA ASP A 313 33.54 -11.83 36.92
C ASP A 313 33.13 -13.31 36.93
N SER A 314 31.99 -13.66 36.31
CA SER A 314 31.50 -15.03 36.27
C SER A 314 32.16 -15.87 35.19
N GLY A 315 32.77 -15.23 34.17
CA GLY A 315 33.25 -15.89 32.97
C GLY A 315 32.15 -16.66 32.22
N ILE A 316 30.88 -16.26 32.40
CA ILE A 316 29.74 -16.82 31.65
C ILE A 316 29.59 -16.00 30.37
N SER A 317 29.43 -16.69 29.24
CA SER A 317 29.09 -16.10 27.95
C SER A 317 28.17 -17.07 27.20
N LEU A 318 27.52 -16.58 26.15
CA LEU A 318 26.79 -17.44 25.23
C LEU A 318 27.77 -18.41 24.53
N SER A 319 27.26 -19.57 24.10
CA SER A 319 28.10 -20.62 23.50
C SER A 319 28.54 -20.34 22.05
N PHE A 320 28.12 -19.20 21.52
CA PHE A 320 28.35 -18.73 20.15
C PHE A 320 28.47 -17.20 20.18
N SER A 321 29.16 -16.65 19.19
CA SER A 321 29.41 -15.21 19.03
C SER A 321 28.54 -14.61 17.93
N VAL A 322 28.53 -13.27 17.84
CA VAL A 322 27.92 -12.54 16.71
C VAL A 322 28.52 -12.97 15.36
N THR A 323 29.82 -13.28 15.31
CA THR A 323 30.48 -13.78 14.09
C THR A 323 29.91 -15.13 13.68
N ASP A 324 29.67 -16.03 14.64
CA ASP A 324 29.05 -17.33 14.36
C ASP A 324 27.63 -17.16 13.83
N VAL A 325 26.85 -16.23 14.41
CA VAL A 325 25.50 -15.90 13.92
C VAL A 325 25.53 -15.44 12.46
N LEU A 326 26.41 -14.50 12.11
CA LEU A 326 26.57 -14.05 10.72
C LEU A 326 26.89 -15.22 9.78
N GLN A 327 27.77 -16.12 10.21
CA GLN A 327 28.10 -17.32 9.45
C GLN A 327 26.90 -18.25 9.30
N PHE A 328 26.09 -18.46 10.35
CA PHE A 328 24.89 -19.29 10.29
C PHE A 328 23.88 -18.75 9.28
N PHE A 329 23.57 -17.45 9.32
CA PHE A 329 22.62 -16.82 8.40
C PHE A 329 23.10 -16.90 6.94
N SER A 330 24.39 -16.69 6.71
CA SER A 330 25.02 -16.81 5.39
C SER A 330 24.96 -18.24 4.85
N GLU A 331 25.37 -19.23 5.66
CA GLU A 331 25.36 -20.64 5.26
C GLU A 331 23.96 -21.17 4.98
N ILE A 332 22.96 -20.74 5.77
CA ILE A 332 21.57 -21.11 5.53
C ILE A 332 21.08 -20.49 4.21
N ALA A 333 21.35 -19.21 3.97
CA ALA A 333 20.95 -18.54 2.73
C ALA A 333 21.65 -19.07 1.47
N GLN A 334 22.81 -19.71 1.60
CA GLN A 334 23.51 -20.37 0.48
C GLN A 334 23.06 -21.82 0.24
N ALA A 335 22.43 -22.44 1.24
CA ALA A 335 22.01 -23.84 1.18
C ALA A 335 20.62 -24.05 0.56
N HIS A 336 19.84 -22.97 0.45
CA HIS A 336 18.55 -22.88 -0.22
C HIS A 336 18.67 -21.90 -1.39
#